data_AF-A0A3M1SQM3-F1
#
_entry.id   AF-A0A3M1SQM3-F1
#
_cell.length_a   1.000
_cell.length_b   1.000
_cell.length_c   1.000
_cell.angle_alpha   90.00
_cell.angle_beta   90.00
_cell.angle_gamma   90.00
#
_symmetry.space_group_name_H-M   'P 1'
#
loop_
_entity.id
_entity.type
_entity.pdbx_description
1 polymer ?
#
loop_
_entity_poly.entity_id
_entity_poly.type
_entity_poly.pdbx_seq_one_letter_code
_entity_poly.pdbx_strand_id
1 'polypeptide(L)'
;MPAKPAPATTTSARYVCVTAGSPAPRPAYPPRERAPRGGRDRRGAPRFRWRPPSPEPRLKAARRGYAVSFVLSAGHAEGAAGEALGRGAAEEARRGFDGSPRLGVVFATSQTDLSALVRGAQQVLGGDLPLIGCSTAGEFTGERVSAGGVALALLGGEGVDVAVGLADGLRKNTPRAVATLSRALRSNRPSPVGEEGHRTAFLLCDGLAGNGEGLVDELAVELGGNVAIAGGAAGDDAAFQQTKVFLGDRILEDAVVAAEVTSPQRIGIGVNHGWCAASAPGTVTAAEGGRLIAIDDRPAIRFYEDYAAARGIELTPENRNQFVFTHELGIVLMNNELKVRAPLSVNDDGSINCATEVPVGQQVRIVVGDHDVIVAAAKTAALNAVGDLGGRRPAGAIVFDCVARKMVLGDGFRREVDAFRDVIQAPLVGFNTYGEIARVRGQLSGFHNTTAVVAVFPS
;
A
#
# COMPACT_ATOMS: atom_id res chain seq x y z
N MET A 1 39.38 5.00 13.34
CA MET A 1 38.37 6.05 13.55
C MET A 1 38.05 6.65 12.18
N PRO A 2 36.91 6.32 11.54
CA PRO A 2 36.54 6.95 10.29
C PRO A 2 35.83 8.29 10.56
N ALA A 3 36.12 9.28 9.70
CA ALA A 3 35.69 10.66 9.82
C ALA A 3 34.18 10.82 9.57
N LYS A 4 33.53 11.70 10.35
CA LYS A 4 32.15 12.17 10.12
C LYS A 4 32.06 12.90 8.77
N PRO A 5 31.03 12.65 7.95
CA PRO A 5 30.76 13.49 6.78
C PRO A 5 30.23 14.86 7.22
N ALA A 6 30.67 15.91 6.52
CA ALA A 6 30.24 17.29 6.74
C ALA A 6 28.80 17.52 6.26
N PRO A 7 28.04 18.45 6.87
CA PRO A 7 26.65 18.70 6.48
C PRO A 7 26.58 19.39 5.12
N ALA A 8 25.78 18.82 4.21
CA ALA A 8 25.45 19.42 2.93
C ALA A 8 24.50 20.61 3.14
N THR A 9 24.91 21.80 2.69
CA THR A 9 24.04 22.97 2.59
C THR A 9 23.08 22.80 1.42
N THR A 10 21.82 22.47 1.70
CA THR A 10 20.74 22.44 0.71
C THR A 10 20.14 23.83 0.55
N THR A 11 20.37 24.45 -0.61
CA THR A 11 19.57 25.61 -1.07
C THR A 11 18.19 25.08 -1.47
N SER A 12 17.17 25.31 -0.65
CA SER A 12 15.80 24.84 -0.90
C SER A 12 15.13 25.67 -2.01
N ALA A 13 15.17 25.15 -3.24
CA ALA A 13 14.22 25.56 -4.26
C ALA A 13 12.85 24.96 -3.87
N ARG A 14 11.89 25.81 -3.50
CA ARG A 14 10.51 25.38 -3.25
C ARG A 14 9.86 24.97 -4.57
N TYR A 15 9.48 23.70 -4.70
CA TYR A 15 8.69 23.23 -5.84
C TYR A 15 7.21 23.42 -5.52
N VAL A 16 6.53 24.30 -6.25
CA VAL A 16 5.08 24.49 -6.10
C VAL A 16 4.37 23.42 -6.92
N CYS A 17 3.81 22.42 -6.24
CA CYS A 17 3.03 21.37 -6.89
C CYS A 17 1.66 21.94 -7.32
N VAL A 18 1.36 21.94 -8.62
CA VAL A 18 0.03 22.30 -9.13
C VAL A 18 -0.81 21.03 -9.13
N THR A 19 -1.59 20.83 -8.06
CA THR A 19 -2.60 19.75 -8.02
C THR A 19 -3.69 20.06 -9.04
N ALA A 20 -3.99 19.11 -9.92
CA ALA A 20 -5.20 19.16 -10.74
C ALA A 20 -6.42 19.26 -9.80
N GLY A 21 -7.26 20.28 -10.03
CA GLY A 21 -8.40 20.61 -9.18
C GLY A 21 -9.42 19.46 -9.04
N SER A 22 -10.23 19.56 -7.98
CA SER A 22 -11.32 18.64 -7.64
C SER A 22 -12.15 18.19 -8.84
N PRO A 23 -12.68 16.96 -8.84
CA PRO A 23 -13.51 16.48 -9.93
C PRO A 23 -14.72 17.40 -10.12
N ALA A 24 -14.89 17.90 -11.35
CA ALA A 24 -16.02 18.75 -11.72
C ALA A 24 -17.35 18.04 -11.37
N PRO A 25 -18.36 18.77 -10.87
CA PRO A 25 -19.67 18.20 -10.60
C PRO A 25 -20.28 17.65 -11.89
N ARG A 26 -20.92 16.47 -11.78
CA ARG A 26 -21.63 15.81 -12.89
C ARG A 26 -22.59 16.79 -13.57
N PRO A 27 -22.67 16.82 -14.92
CA PRO A 27 -23.60 17.70 -15.61
C PRO A 27 -25.05 17.33 -15.25
N ALA A 28 -25.82 18.33 -14.84
CA ALA A 28 -27.25 18.19 -14.62
C ALA A 28 -27.93 17.93 -15.97
N TYR A 29 -28.75 16.88 -16.07
CA TYR A 29 -29.59 16.66 -17.23
C TYR A 29 -30.65 17.78 -17.31
N PRO A 30 -30.84 18.43 -18.48
CA PRO A 30 -31.89 19.43 -18.62
C PRO A 30 -33.28 18.76 -18.60
N PRO A 31 -34.32 19.45 -18.11
CA PRO A 31 -35.68 18.91 -18.11
C PRO A 31 -36.16 18.72 -19.55
N ARG A 32 -36.84 17.59 -19.80
CA ARG A 32 -37.43 17.28 -21.11
C ARG A 32 -38.53 18.30 -21.44
N GLU A 33 -38.26 19.18 -22.40
CA GLU A 33 -39.31 19.96 -23.06
C GLU A 33 -40.20 19.05 -23.93
N ARG A 34 -41.51 19.28 -23.86
CA ARG A 34 -42.51 18.60 -24.71
C ARG A 34 -42.49 19.22 -26.10
N ALA A 35 -42.14 18.44 -27.11
CA ALA A 35 -42.35 18.80 -28.52
C ALA A 35 -43.83 18.71 -28.93
N PRO A 36 -44.29 19.49 -29.93
CA PRO A 36 -45.70 19.57 -30.32
C PRO A 36 -46.14 18.39 -31.20
N ARG A 37 -47.44 18.10 -31.16
CA ARG A 37 -48.13 17.07 -31.94
C ARG A 37 -48.19 17.46 -33.42
N GLY A 38 -47.79 16.55 -34.31
CA GLY A 38 -48.00 16.68 -35.76
C GLY A 38 -47.93 15.33 -36.48
N GLY A 39 -48.89 15.11 -37.39
CA GLY A 39 -48.78 14.25 -38.59
C GLY A 39 -48.85 12.73 -38.41
N ARG A 40 -49.99 12.13 -38.81
CA ARG A 40 -50.10 10.68 -39.09
C ARG A 40 -49.41 10.35 -40.41
N ASP A 41 -48.67 9.25 -40.46
CA ASP A 41 -48.70 8.37 -41.63
C ASP A 41 -48.68 6.89 -41.17
N ARG A 42 -49.47 6.09 -41.89
CA ARG A 42 -49.81 4.69 -41.63
C ARG A 42 -48.86 3.79 -42.42
N ARG A 43 -48.29 2.76 -41.78
CA ARG A 43 -48.17 1.39 -42.31
C ARG A 43 -47.60 0.46 -41.22
N GLY A 44 -48.09 -0.78 -41.20
CA GLY A 44 -48.21 -1.61 -39.99
C GLY A 44 -46.99 -2.43 -39.55
N ALA A 45 -47.01 -2.79 -38.26
CA ALA A 45 -46.24 -3.85 -37.63
C ALA A 45 -47.01 -4.34 -36.37
N PRO A 46 -46.89 -5.61 -35.95
CA PRO A 46 -47.76 -6.24 -34.96
C PRO A 46 -47.57 -5.63 -33.55
N ARG A 47 -48.68 -5.43 -32.84
CA ARG A 47 -48.68 -4.88 -31.48
C ARG A 47 -48.23 -5.93 -30.46
N PHE A 48 -46.96 -5.85 -30.06
CA PHE A 48 -46.47 -6.53 -28.85
C PHE A 48 -47.11 -5.83 -27.63
N ARG A 49 -48.05 -6.50 -26.95
CA ARG A 49 -48.58 -6.02 -25.66
C ARG A 49 -47.53 -6.29 -24.59
N TRP A 50 -46.72 -5.28 -24.27
CA TRP A 50 -45.92 -5.27 -23.05
C TRP A 50 -46.87 -5.26 -21.85
N ARG A 51 -46.87 -6.35 -21.08
CA ARG A 51 -47.44 -6.36 -19.73
C ARG A 51 -46.32 -5.89 -18.78
N PRO A 52 -46.53 -4.85 -17.96
CA PRO A 52 -45.58 -4.57 -16.89
C PRO A 52 -45.47 -5.81 -16.00
N PRO A 53 -44.26 -6.17 -15.51
CA PRO A 53 -44.13 -7.21 -14.51
C PRO A 53 -45.02 -6.85 -13.32
N SER A 54 -45.77 -7.83 -12.81
CA SER A 54 -46.48 -7.72 -11.54
C SER A 54 -45.48 -7.26 -10.47
N PRO A 55 -45.85 -6.33 -9.57
CA PRO A 55 -44.95 -5.93 -8.49
C PRO A 55 -44.55 -7.19 -7.72
N GLU A 56 -43.25 -7.51 -7.75
CA GLU A 56 -42.69 -8.59 -6.96
C GLU A 56 -43.13 -8.39 -5.50
N PRO A 57 -43.47 -9.48 -4.78
CA PRO A 57 -43.74 -9.37 -3.37
C PRO A 57 -42.50 -8.75 -2.75
N ARG A 58 -42.65 -7.55 -2.15
CA ARG A 58 -41.62 -6.94 -1.31
C ARG A 58 -41.34 -7.92 -0.18
N LEU A 59 -40.37 -8.81 -0.39
CA LEU A 59 -39.66 -9.48 0.68
C LEU A 59 -39.09 -8.34 1.51
N LYS A 60 -39.75 -8.06 2.65
CA LYS A 60 -39.13 -7.32 3.74
C LYS A 60 -37.94 -8.17 4.15
N ALA A 61 -36.78 -7.94 3.52
CA ALA A 61 -35.51 -8.30 4.09
C ALA A 61 -35.52 -7.64 5.48
N ALA A 62 -35.62 -8.46 6.51
CA ALA A 62 -35.43 -8.02 7.87
C ALA A 62 -34.03 -7.43 7.89
N ARG A 63 -33.92 -6.09 7.84
CA ARG A 63 -32.72 -5.37 8.24
C ARG A 63 -32.53 -5.66 9.72
N ARG A 64 -31.98 -6.83 10.05
CA ARG A 64 -31.25 -6.99 11.31
C ARG A 64 -30.08 -6.04 11.17
N GLY A 65 -30.22 -4.87 11.78
CA GLY A 65 -29.11 -3.95 11.97
C GLY A 65 -28.10 -4.63 12.86
N TYR A 66 -27.20 -5.42 12.28
CA TYR A 66 -25.95 -5.74 12.93
C TYR A 66 -25.15 -4.45 12.85
N ALA A 67 -25.07 -3.75 13.98
CA ALA A 67 -24.06 -2.72 14.17
C ALA A 67 -22.71 -3.45 14.20
N VAL A 68 -22.12 -3.64 13.02
CA VAL A 68 -20.79 -4.22 12.87
C VAL A 68 -19.78 -3.13 13.16
N SER A 69 -18.95 -3.36 14.16
CA SER A 69 -17.84 -2.49 14.53
C SER A 69 -16.53 -3.26 14.40
N PHE A 70 -15.60 -2.76 13.58
CA PHE A 70 -14.22 -3.23 13.72
C PHE A 70 -13.70 -2.74 15.07
N VAL A 71 -12.87 -3.57 15.70
CA VAL A 71 -12.05 -3.17 16.84
C VAL A 71 -10.61 -3.32 16.41
N LEU A 72 -9.82 -2.26 16.62
CA LEU A 72 -8.38 -2.27 16.41
C LEU A 72 -7.69 -1.65 17.62
N SER A 73 -6.61 -2.27 18.06
CA SER A 73 -5.71 -1.71 19.06
C SER A 73 -4.27 -1.78 18.57
N ALA A 74 -3.43 -0.88 19.04
CA ALA A 74 -2.00 -0.89 18.77
C ALA A 74 -1.21 -1.10 20.07
N GLY A 75 -0.10 -1.81 19.97
CA GLY A 75 0.93 -1.92 20.99
C GLY A 75 2.29 -1.73 20.37
N HIS A 76 3.26 -1.28 21.17
CA HIS A 76 4.62 -1.08 20.70
C HIS A 76 5.63 -1.24 21.84
N ALA A 77 6.76 -1.86 21.54
CA ALA A 77 7.84 -2.06 22.50
C ALA A 77 9.20 -1.80 21.85
N GLU A 78 10.14 -1.35 22.68
CA GLU A 78 11.53 -1.07 22.33
C GLU A 78 12.44 -1.33 23.54
N GLY A 79 13.76 -1.35 23.34
CA GLY A 79 14.73 -1.52 24.42
C GLY A 79 14.83 -2.95 25.00
N ALA A 80 14.17 -3.92 24.36
CA ALA A 80 14.25 -5.35 24.66
C ALA A 80 14.54 -6.15 23.38
N ALA A 81 14.72 -7.47 23.50
CA ALA A 81 14.93 -8.36 22.35
C ALA A 81 14.14 -9.66 22.50
N GLY A 82 13.86 -10.32 21.37
CA GLY A 82 13.23 -11.63 21.32
C GLY A 82 11.89 -11.66 22.06
N GLU A 83 11.72 -12.61 22.99
CA GLU A 83 10.44 -12.86 23.66
C GLU A 83 9.95 -11.66 24.47
N ALA A 84 10.84 -10.93 25.15
CA ALA A 84 10.47 -9.77 25.95
C ALA A 84 9.92 -8.63 25.07
N LEU A 85 10.50 -8.45 23.88
CA LEU A 85 10.06 -7.45 22.92
C LEU A 85 8.65 -7.77 22.40
N GLY A 86 8.42 -9.02 21.97
CA GLY A 86 7.10 -9.47 21.51
C GLY A 86 6.03 -9.44 22.59
N ARG A 87 6.39 -9.84 23.81
CA ARG A 87 5.48 -9.82 24.97
C ARG A 87 5.03 -8.39 25.31
N GLY A 88 5.96 -7.44 25.37
CA GLY A 88 5.65 -6.05 25.73
C GLY A 88 4.64 -5.41 24.77
N ALA A 89 4.83 -5.56 23.47
CA ALA A 89 3.90 -5.02 22.48
C ALA A 89 2.55 -5.75 22.48
N ALA A 90 2.54 -7.07 22.69
CA ALA A 90 1.30 -7.83 22.80
C ALA A 90 0.49 -7.46 24.06
N GLU A 91 1.14 -7.26 25.20
CA GLU A 91 0.49 -6.81 26.45
C GLU A 91 -0.16 -5.43 26.27
N GLU A 92 0.55 -4.49 25.64
CA GLU A 92 -0.01 -3.17 25.39
C GLU A 92 -1.17 -3.21 24.41
N ALA A 93 -1.04 -3.92 23.28
CA ALA A 93 -2.13 -4.06 22.33
C ALA A 93 -3.35 -4.72 22.99
N ARG A 94 -3.15 -5.81 23.75
CA ARG A 94 -4.24 -6.53 24.41
C ARG A 94 -4.99 -5.67 25.42
N ARG A 95 -4.30 -4.79 26.17
CA ARG A 95 -4.94 -3.83 27.10
C ARG A 95 -5.87 -2.85 26.38
N GLY A 96 -5.55 -2.48 25.14
CA GLY A 96 -6.36 -1.59 24.32
C GLY A 96 -7.46 -2.28 23.50
N PHE A 97 -7.58 -3.61 23.57
CA PHE A 97 -8.48 -4.39 22.72
C PHE A 97 -9.68 -4.94 23.51
N ASP A 98 -10.88 -4.47 23.19
CA ASP A 98 -12.12 -5.00 23.74
C ASP A 98 -12.61 -6.24 22.96
N GLY A 99 -13.04 -7.27 23.69
CA GLY A 99 -13.44 -8.56 23.12
C GLY A 99 -12.28 -9.48 22.73
N SER A 100 -12.52 -10.31 21.69
CA SER A 100 -11.58 -11.32 21.22
C SER A 100 -10.99 -10.94 19.86
N PRO A 101 -9.65 -10.80 19.74
CA PRO A 101 -9.02 -10.53 18.45
C PRO A 101 -9.20 -11.72 17.51
N ARG A 102 -9.19 -11.42 16.21
CA ARG A 102 -9.25 -12.39 15.10
C ARG A 102 -7.93 -12.50 14.34
N LEU A 103 -7.08 -11.48 14.46
CA LEU A 103 -5.77 -11.41 13.81
C LEU A 103 -4.83 -10.54 14.66
N GLY A 104 -3.57 -10.96 14.78
CA GLY A 104 -2.47 -10.08 15.13
C GLY A 104 -1.61 -9.79 13.89
N VAL A 105 -1.21 -8.53 13.71
CA VAL A 105 -0.28 -8.09 12.66
C VAL A 105 0.94 -7.47 13.33
N VAL A 106 2.13 -7.97 13.01
CA VAL A 106 3.38 -7.61 13.68
C VAL A 106 4.38 -7.04 12.70
N PHE A 107 4.93 -5.89 13.05
CA PHE A 107 5.98 -5.20 12.35
C PHE A 107 7.17 -5.10 13.28
N ALA A 108 8.26 -5.80 12.97
CA ALA A 108 9.39 -5.92 13.88
C ALA A 108 10.70 -5.55 13.19
N THR A 109 11.65 -5.05 13.98
CA THR A 109 13.02 -4.81 13.51
C THR A 109 13.63 -6.08 12.93
N SER A 110 14.45 -5.94 11.88
CA SER A 110 15.24 -7.05 11.35
C SER A 110 16.35 -7.53 12.31
N GLN A 111 16.64 -6.76 13.36
CA GLN A 111 17.75 -7.00 14.30
C GLN A 111 17.38 -7.92 15.47
N THR A 112 16.15 -8.44 15.52
CA THR A 112 15.68 -9.36 16.56
C THR A 112 15.47 -10.78 16.04
N ASP A 113 15.57 -11.78 16.93
CA ASP A 113 15.07 -13.12 16.65
C ASP A 113 13.53 -13.08 16.58
N LEU A 114 13.00 -13.10 15.35
CA LEU A 114 11.56 -13.10 15.09
C LEU A 114 10.86 -14.33 15.70
N SER A 115 11.55 -15.47 15.82
CA SER A 115 10.97 -16.68 16.42
C SER A 115 10.72 -16.47 17.90
N ALA A 116 11.69 -15.89 18.59
CA ALA A 116 11.55 -15.51 20.00
C ALA A 116 10.48 -14.43 20.17
N LEU A 117 10.47 -13.40 19.31
CA LEU A 117 9.45 -12.35 19.34
C LEU A 117 8.04 -12.93 19.21
N VAL A 118 7.80 -13.79 18.21
CA VAL A 118 6.51 -14.46 18.01
C VAL A 118 6.10 -15.27 19.25
N ARG A 119 7.01 -16.05 19.84
CA ARG A 119 6.72 -16.80 21.08
C ARG A 119 6.30 -15.87 22.21
N GLY A 120 7.00 -14.76 22.39
CA GLY A 120 6.67 -13.74 23.39
C GLY A 120 5.28 -13.15 23.21
N ALA A 121 4.90 -12.83 21.96
CA ALA A 121 3.57 -12.32 21.66
C ALA A 121 2.47 -13.38 21.89
N GLN A 122 2.71 -14.63 21.45
CA GLN A 122 1.75 -15.73 21.60
C GLN A 122 1.50 -16.13 23.07
N GLN A 123 2.48 -15.94 23.96
CA GLN A 123 2.29 -16.13 25.41
C GLN A 123 1.20 -15.21 25.98
N VAL A 124 0.97 -14.05 25.38
CA VAL A 124 -0.05 -13.07 25.80
C VAL A 124 -1.36 -13.27 25.03
N LEU A 125 -1.27 -13.49 23.72
CA LEU A 125 -2.42 -13.49 22.82
C LEU A 125 -3.09 -14.87 22.67
N GLY A 126 -2.41 -15.94 23.10
CA GLY A 126 -2.82 -17.32 22.87
C GLY A 126 -2.31 -17.85 21.52
N GLY A 127 -1.95 -19.14 21.49
CA GLY A 127 -1.37 -19.78 20.30
C GLY A 127 -2.34 -19.97 19.12
N ASP A 128 -3.65 -19.94 19.38
CA ASP A 128 -4.68 -20.14 18.36
C ASP A 128 -4.97 -18.87 17.55
N LEU A 129 -4.55 -17.69 18.02
CA LEU A 129 -4.72 -16.44 17.29
C LEU A 129 -3.74 -16.39 16.11
N PRO A 130 -4.22 -16.26 14.85
CA PRO A 130 -3.33 -16.06 13.71
C PRO A 130 -2.49 -14.80 13.91
N LEU A 131 -1.17 -14.96 13.83
CA LEU A 131 -0.21 -13.87 13.93
C LEU A 131 0.57 -13.79 12.62
N ILE A 132 0.36 -12.75 11.84
CA ILE A 132 1.16 -12.48 10.63
C ILE A 132 2.12 -11.33 10.89
N GLY A 133 3.20 -11.26 10.13
CA GLY A 133 4.09 -10.12 10.23
C GLY A 133 5.28 -10.15 9.29
N CYS A 134 6.13 -9.16 9.44
CA CYS A 134 7.35 -9.04 8.66
C CYS A 134 8.46 -8.28 9.40
N SER A 135 9.69 -8.40 8.90
CA SER A 135 10.79 -7.52 9.23
C SER A 135 10.61 -6.15 8.59
N THR A 136 11.18 -5.09 9.17
CA THR A 136 10.94 -3.71 8.73
C THR A 136 12.21 -2.85 8.68
N ALA A 137 12.07 -1.61 8.22
CA ALA A 137 13.09 -0.56 8.34
C ALA A 137 12.68 0.57 9.32
N GLY A 138 11.81 0.25 10.26
CA GLY A 138 11.23 1.18 11.22
C GLY A 138 9.78 0.84 11.53
N GLU A 139 9.39 1.06 12.78
CA GLU A 139 8.07 0.72 13.29
C GLU A 139 7.47 1.94 13.99
N PHE A 140 6.15 2.09 13.90
CA PHE A 140 5.48 3.20 14.57
C PHE A 140 4.04 2.89 14.97
N THR A 141 3.57 3.66 15.95
CA THR A 141 2.17 3.84 16.29
C THR A 141 1.83 5.33 16.19
N GLY A 142 0.59 5.72 16.50
CA GLY A 142 0.23 7.14 16.54
C GLY A 142 1.07 7.97 17.53
N GLU A 143 1.61 7.32 18.55
CA GLU A 143 2.33 7.97 19.65
C GLU A 143 3.84 7.72 19.62
N ARG A 144 4.31 6.60 19.05
CA ARG A 144 5.73 6.21 19.08
C ARG A 144 6.29 5.92 17.70
N VAL A 145 7.56 6.27 17.50
CA VAL A 145 8.37 5.97 16.31
C VAL A 145 9.64 5.31 16.81
N SER A 146 9.99 4.14 16.28
CA SER A 146 11.21 3.42 16.63
C SER A 146 12.01 3.00 15.39
N ALA A 147 13.30 2.78 15.62
CA ALA A 147 14.17 2.00 14.77
C ALA A 147 14.84 0.95 15.67
N GLY A 148 14.45 -0.32 15.53
CA GLY A 148 14.87 -1.37 16.46
C GLY A 148 13.77 -1.85 17.42
N GLY A 149 12.50 -1.56 17.14
CA GLY A 149 11.37 -1.91 18.01
C GLY A 149 10.45 -2.96 17.39
N VAL A 150 9.22 -2.98 17.91
CA VAL A 150 8.10 -3.72 17.33
C VAL A 150 6.83 -2.90 17.47
N ALA A 151 6.00 -2.92 16.43
CA ALA A 151 4.64 -2.42 16.46
C ALA A 151 3.67 -3.56 16.15
N LEU A 152 2.60 -3.70 16.94
CA LEU A 152 1.64 -4.79 16.85
C LEU A 152 0.23 -4.22 16.78
N ALA A 153 -0.55 -4.64 15.79
CA ALA A 153 -1.98 -4.42 15.75
C ALA A 153 -2.74 -5.70 16.10
N LEU A 154 -3.80 -5.56 16.89
CA LEU A 154 -4.85 -6.56 17.01
C LEU A 154 -6.07 -6.08 16.24
N LEU A 155 -6.70 -6.98 15.50
CA LEU A 155 -7.87 -6.72 14.68
C LEU A 155 -8.97 -7.73 15.02
N GLY A 156 -10.21 -7.26 15.12
CA GLY A 156 -11.40 -8.10 15.28
C GLY A 156 -12.68 -7.27 15.18
N GLY A 157 -13.74 -7.75 15.83
CA GLY A 157 -15.06 -7.13 15.77
C GLY A 157 -16.16 -8.13 15.41
N GLU A 158 -17.41 -7.74 15.63
CA GLU A 158 -18.55 -8.55 15.22
C GLU A 158 -18.71 -8.55 13.70
N GLY A 159 -18.95 -9.71 13.09
CA GLY A 159 -19.08 -9.82 11.63
C GLY A 159 -17.76 -9.65 10.85
N VAL A 160 -16.62 -9.68 11.55
CA VAL A 160 -15.28 -9.69 10.95
C VAL A 160 -14.74 -11.11 10.96
N ASP A 161 -14.53 -11.66 9.77
CA ASP A 161 -13.87 -12.94 9.56
C ASP A 161 -12.49 -12.73 8.93
N VAL A 162 -11.53 -13.56 9.34
CA VAL A 162 -10.16 -13.51 8.84
C VAL A 162 -9.72 -14.90 8.37
N ALA A 163 -9.17 -14.97 7.16
CA ALA A 163 -8.44 -16.12 6.66
C ALA A 163 -6.98 -15.74 6.42
N VAL A 164 -6.04 -16.57 6.83
CA VAL A 164 -4.60 -16.33 6.63
C VAL A 164 -3.97 -17.37 5.71
N GLY A 165 -2.91 -16.98 5.01
CA GLY A 165 -2.12 -17.87 4.19
C GLY A 165 -0.67 -17.43 4.11
N LEU A 166 0.23 -18.38 3.88
CA LEU A 166 1.67 -18.19 3.70
C LEU A 166 2.14 -19.06 2.54
N ALA A 167 2.94 -18.51 1.63
CA ALA A 167 3.55 -19.23 0.54
C ALA A 167 4.99 -18.77 0.31
N ASP A 168 5.85 -19.67 -0.14
CA ASP A 168 7.25 -19.42 -0.50
C ASP A 168 7.49 -19.58 -2.01
N GLY A 169 8.72 -19.30 -2.44
CA GLY A 169 9.16 -19.49 -3.82
C GLY A 169 8.78 -18.35 -4.77
N LEU A 170 8.69 -17.11 -4.26
CA LEU A 170 8.35 -15.93 -5.06
C LEU A 170 9.33 -15.72 -6.23
N ARG A 171 10.64 -15.81 -5.98
CA ARG A 171 11.72 -15.66 -6.97
C ARG A 171 11.67 -16.74 -8.04
N LYS A 172 11.32 -17.97 -7.64
CA LYS A 172 11.31 -19.13 -8.55
C LYS A 172 10.09 -19.17 -9.45
N ASN A 173 8.90 -18.93 -8.88
CA ASN A 173 7.63 -19.01 -9.61
C ASN A 173 6.53 -18.26 -8.85
N THR A 174 6.43 -16.95 -9.08
CA THR A 174 5.41 -16.09 -8.46
C THR A 174 3.98 -16.61 -8.65
N PRO A 175 3.54 -17.02 -9.86
CA PRO A 175 2.17 -17.56 -10.05
C PRO A 175 1.88 -18.79 -9.18
N ARG A 176 2.84 -19.71 -9.03
CA ARG A 176 2.68 -20.89 -8.16
C ARG A 176 2.57 -20.50 -6.68
N ALA A 177 3.39 -19.57 -6.22
CA ALA A 177 3.35 -19.06 -4.85
C ALA A 177 1.98 -18.42 -4.58
N VAL A 178 1.50 -17.58 -5.49
CA VAL A 178 0.19 -16.93 -5.42
C VAL A 178 -0.97 -17.93 -5.43
N ALA A 179 -0.92 -18.96 -6.28
CA ALA A 179 -1.94 -20.02 -6.29
C ALA A 179 -1.96 -20.82 -4.98
N THR A 180 -0.80 -21.00 -4.36
CA THR A 180 -0.66 -21.66 -3.04
C THR A 180 -1.25 -20.79 -1.94
N LEU A 181 -0.89 -19.51 -1.91
CA LEU A 181 -1.43 -18.51 -0.98
C LEU A 181 -2.96 -18.44 -1.09
N SER A 182 -3.47 -18.31 -2.31
CA SER A 182 -4.91 -18.17 -2.59
C SER A 182 -5.69 -19.43 -2.22
N ARG A 183 -5.10 -20.62 -2.39
CA ARG A 183 -5.69 -21.86 -1.88
C ARG A 183 -5.78 -21.86 -0.36
N ALA A 184 -4.72 -21.45 0.34
CA ALA A 184 -4.74 -21.36 1.80
C ALA A 184 -5.82 -20.38 2.29
N LEU A 185 -5.92 -19.19 1.69
CA LEU A 185 -6.95 -18.20 2.02
C LEU A 185 -8.38 -18.75 1.80
N ARG A 186 -8.62 -19.47 0.70
CA ARG A 186 -9.92 -20.10 0.42
C ARG A 186 -10.25 -21.22 1.42
N SER A 187 -9.27 -22.07 1.75
CA SER A 187 -9.46 -23.19 2.68
C SER A 187 -9.68 -22.73 4.12
N ASN A 188 -9.06 -21.62 4.52
CA ASN A 188 -9.15 -21.09 5.88
C ASN A 188 -10.31 -20.11 6.07
N ARG A 189 -11.12 -19.84 5.04
CA ARG A 189 -12.24 -18.90 5.16
C ARG A 189 -13.38 -19.52 6.00
N PRO A 190 -13.79 -18.88 7.11
CA PRO A 190 -14.82 -19.44 8.00
C PRO A 190 -16.20 -19.59 7.35
N SER A 191 -16.55 -18.71 6.40
CA SER A 191 -17.85 -18.72 5.73
C SER A 191 -17.79 -18.11 4.33
N PRO A 192 -18.68 -18.51 3.40
CA PRO A 192 -18.83 -17.82 2.12
C PRO A 192 -19.19 -16.35 2.33
N VAL A 193 -18.63 -15.49 1.49
CA VAL A 193 -18.96 -14.06 1.51
C VAL A 193 -20.33 -13.88 0.85
N GLY A 194 -21.32 -13.41 1.61
CA GLY A 194 -22.63 -13.05 1.06
C GLY A 194 -22.54 -11.93 0.02
N GLU A 195 -23.59 -11.72 -0.78
CA GLU A 195 -23.57 -10.74 -1.89
C GLU A 195 -23.24 -9.29 -1.46
N GLU A 196 -23.50 -8.94 -0.20
CA GLU A 196 -23.20 -7.61 0.37
C GLU A 196 -21.84 -7.54 1.11
N GLY A 197 -21.11 -8.66 1.22
CA GLY A 197 -19.85 -8.72 1.95
C GLY A 197 -18.68 -8.09 1.18
N HIS A 198 -17.79 -7.44 1.92
CA HIS A 198 -16.55 -6.85 1.43
C HIS A 198 -15.36 -7.72 1.80
N ARG A 199 -14.42 -7.86 0.86
CA ARG A 199 -13.17 -8.60 1.03
C ARG A 199 -11.99 -7.67 0.81
N THR A 200 -11.07 -7.66 1.76
CA THR A 200 -9.80 -6.95 1.66
C THR A 200 -8.67 -7.89 2.06
N ALA A 201 -7.66 -8.03 1.20
CA ALA A 201 -6.46 -8.79 1.49
C ALA A 201 -5.34 -7.84 1.96
N PHE A 202 -4.84 -8.08 3.16
CA PHE A 202 -3.61 -7.48 3.68
C PHE A 202 -2.43 -8.36 3.29
N LEU A 203 -1.52 -7.84 2.47
CA LEU A 203 -0.39 -8.57 1.89
C LEU A 203 0.93 -8.08 2.49
N LEU A 204 1.75 -9.00 3.00
CA LEU A 204 3.15 -8.73 3.34
C LEU A 204 4.03 -9.69 2.54
N CYS A 205 5.03 -9.17 1.83
CA CYS A 205 5.94 -9.98 1.02
C CYS A 205 7.40 -9.69 1.34
N ASP A 206 8.29 -10.62 1.01
CA ASP A 206 9.74 -10.39 0.99
C ASP A 206 10.04 -9.25 0.00
N GLY A 207 10.59 -8.14 0.51
CA GLY A 207 10.90 -6.94 -0.28
C GLY A 207 12.10 -7.10 -1.22
N LEU A 208 12.84 -8.20 -1.10
CA LEU A 208 13.97 -8.56 -1.95
C LEU A 208 13.67 -9.75 -2.85
N ALA A 209 12.42 -10.21 -2.92
CA ALA A 209 12.01 -11.26 -3.85
C ALA A 209 11.92 -10.77 -5.31
N GLY A 210 11.76 -9.45 -5.51
CA GLY A 210 11.52 -8.85 -6.83
C GLY A 210 10.09 -9.11 -7.35
N ASN A 211 9.78 -8.57 -8.54
CA ASN A 211 8.49 -8.75 -9.23
C ASN A 211 7.26 -8.37 -8.39
N GLY A 212 7.33 -7.24 -7.67
CA GLY A 212 6.26 -6.79 -6.80
C GLY A 212 4.95 -6.51 -7.55
N GLU A 213 5.03 -5.94 -8.75
CA GLU A 213 3.85 -5.70 -9.59
C GLU A 213 3.19 -7.01 -10.02
N GLY A 214 3.97 -7.96 -10.54
CA GLY A 214 3.46 -9.26 -10.97
C GLY A 214 2.85 -10.05 -9.80
N LEU A 215 3.42 -9.98 -8.60
CA LEU A 215 2.82 -10.57 -7.40
C LEU A 215 1.39 -10.04 -7.15
N VAL A 216 1.21 -8.72 -7.21
CA VAL A 216 -0.09 -8.10 -6.93
C VAL A 216 -1.10 -8.39 -8.03
N ASP A 217 -0.67 -8.41 -9.29
CA ASP A 217 -1.54 -8.71 -10.43
C ASP A 217 -2.00 -10.16 -10.43
N GLU A 218 -1.10 -11.11 -10.23
CA GLU A 218 -1.44 -12.53 -10.10
C GLU A 218 -2.39 -12.77 -8.92
N LEU A 219 -2.15 -12.12 -7.77
CA LEU A 219 -3.01 -12.27 -6.60
C LEU A 219 -4.41 -11.70 -6.86
N ALA A 220 -4.49 -10.58 -7.56
CA ALA A 220 -5.78 -10.01 -7.94
C ALA A 220 -6.59 -10.90 -8.87
N VAL A 221 -5.92 -11.60 -9.81
CA VAL A 221 -6.57 -12.59 -10.68
C VAL A 221 -7.10 -13.77 -9.86
N GLU A 222 -6.29 -14.32 -8.95
CA GLU A 222 -6.66 -15.47 -8.12
C GLU A 222 -7.75 -15.19 -7.08
N LEU A 223 -7.76 -13.98 -6.48
CA LEU A 223 -8.76 -13.58 -5.48
C LEU A 223 -10.06 -13.06 -6.10
N GLY A 224 -10.00 -12.64 -7.36
CA GLY A 224 -11.06 -12.02 -8.14
C GLY A 224 -11.11 -10.49 -7.99
N GLY A 225 -11.50 -9.79 -9.06
CA GLY A 225 -11.43 -8.33 -9.18
C GLY A 225 -12.27 -7.48 -8.21
N ASN A 226 -13.02 -8.11 -7.29
CA ASN A 226 -13.78 -7.44 -6.24
C ASN A 226 -13.04 -7.37 -4.88
N VAL A 227 -11.86 -7.97 -4.78
CA VAL A 227 -11.03 -7.92 -3.56
C VAL A 227 -10.09 -6.74 -3.63
N ALA A 228 -10.14 -5.88 -2.62
CA ALA A 228 -9.14 -4.84 -2.45
C ALA A 228 -7.86 -5.44 -1.86
N ILE A 229 -6.70 -4.97 -2.29
CA ILE A 229 -5.41 -5.42 -1.77
C ILE A 229 -4.69 -4.22 -1.18
N ALA A 230 -4.26 -4.32 0.08
CA ALA A 230 -3.42 -3.34 0.75
C ALA A 230 -2.24 -4.06 1.41
N GLY A 231 -1.09 -3.42 1.57
CA GLY A 231 0.06 -4.13 2.10
C GLY A 231 1.37 -3.40 1.97
N GLY A 232 2.45 -4.11 2.33
CA GLY A 232 3.80 -3.58 2.25
C GLY A 232 4.82 -4.70 2.12
N ALA A 233 5.92 -4.38 1.44
CA ALA A 233 7.08 -5.25 1.33
C ALA A 233 7.97 -5.10 2.57
N ALA A 234 8.41 -6.23 3.11
CA ALA A 234 9.29 -6.31 4.27
C ALA A 234 10.61 -5.57 4.02
N GLY A 235 11.22 -5.08 5.10
CA GLY A 235 12.48 -4.34 5.08
C GLY A 235 13.50 -4.89 6.06
N ASP A 236 14.70 -4.33 6.02
CA ASP A 236 15.82 -4.68 6.90
C ASP A 236 16.72 -3.48 7.20
N ASP A 237 16.13 -2.41 7.73
CA ASP A 237 16.84 -1.17 8.11
C ASP A 237 17.71 -0.55 6.99
N ALA A 238 17.22 -0.59 5.75
CA ALA A 238 17.90 -0.15 4.54
C ALA A 238 19.23 -0.88 4.25
N ALA A 239 19.43 -2.08 4.81
CA ALA A 239 20.59 -2.92 4.51
C ALA A 239 20.48 -3.63 3.14
N PHE A 240 19.25 -3.94 2.71
CA PHE A 240 18.93 -4.64 1.45
C PHE A 240 19.64 -6.00 1.32
N GLN A 241 19.74 -6.74 2.43
CA GLN A 241 20.41 -8.04 2.48
C GLN A 241 19.43 -9.20 2.67
N GLN A 242 18.46 -9.05 3.58
CA GLN A 242 17.56 -10.14 3.96
C GLN A 242 16.27 -9.59 4.58
N THR A 243 15.12 -9.94 4.01
CA THR A 243 13.82 -9.60 4.59
C THR A 243 12.98 -10.84 4.82
N LYS A 244 12.15 -10.82 5.86
CA LYS A 244 11.39 -11.98 6.33
C LYS A 244 9.92 -11.64 6.48
N VAL A 245 9.07 -12.59 6.15
CA VAL A 245 7.64 -12.59 6.49
C VAL A 245 7.31 -13.82 7.32
N PHE A 246 6.23 -13.78 8.08
CA PHE A 246 5.85 -14.93 8.91
C PHE A 246 4.35 -15.08 9.12
N LEU A 247 3.95 -16.33 9.40
CA LEU A 247 2.66 -16.72 9.94
C LEU A 247 2.90 -17.65 11.13
N GLY A 248 2.62 -17.18 12.33
CA GLY A 248 2.97 -17.88 13.57
C GLY A 248 4.48 -18.11 13.65
N ASP A 249 4.87 -19.34 13.95
CA ASP A 249 6.27 -19.77 14.08
C ASP A 249 6.98 -20.01 12.73
N ARG A 250 6.25 -19.93 11.61
CA ARG A 250 6.82 -20.11 10.26
C ARG A 250 7.35 -18.78 9.73
N ILE A 251 8.65 -18.57 9.87
CA ILE A 251 9.38 -17.38 9.40
C ILE A 251 10.15 -17.73 8.14
N LEU A 252 9.86 -17.03 7.04
CA LEU A 252 10.37 -17.36 5.71
C LEU A 252 10.96 -16.14 5.00
N GLU A 253 11.97 -16.40 4.19
CA GLU A 253 12.45 -15.55 3.10
C GLU A 253 11.83 -16.06 1.79
N ASP A 254 11.94 -15.29 0.70
CA ASP A 254 11.38 -15.62 -0.60
C ASP A 254 9.87 -15.94 -0.54
N ALA A 255 9.14 -15.22 0.32
CA ALA A 255 7.81 -15.61 0.75
C ALA A 255 6.83 -14.44 0.83
N VAL A 256 5.55 -14.79 0.88
CA VAL A 256 4.41 -13.89 1.01
C VAL A 256 3.42 -14.44 2.02
N VAL A 257 2.96 -13.57 2.91
CA VAL A 257 1.88 -13.85 3.86
C VAL A 257 0.72 -12.90 3.59
N ALA A 258 -0.51 -13.40 3.73
CA ALA A 258 -1.69 -12.56 3.62
C ALA A 258 -2.72 -12.87 4.69
N ALA A 259 -3.47 -11.83 5.07
CA ALA A 259 -4.74 -11.96 5.78
C ALA A 259 -5.87 -11.41 4.89
N GLU A 260 -6.80 -12.27 4.51
CA GLU A 260 -8.05 -11.86 3.87
C GLU A 260 -9.10 -11.59 4.95
N VAL A 261 -9.51 -10.33 5.05
CA VAL A 261 -10.57 -9.85 5.94
C VAL A 261 -11.87 -9.80 5.17
N THR A 262 -12.88 -10.48 5.67
CA THR A 262 -14.26 -10.40 5.19
C THR A 262 -15.11 -9.67 6.22
N SER A 263 -15.89 -8.68 5.78
CA SER A 263 -16.86 -8.02 6.65
C SER A 263 -18.01 -7.35 5.88
N PRO A 264 -19.12 -6.98 6.54
CA PRO A 264 -20.19 -6.19 5.93
C PRO A 264 -19.83 -4.75 5.59
N GLN A 265 -18.68 -4.24 6.04
CA GLN A 265 -18.27 -2.85 5.82
C GLN A 265 -16.94 -2.77 5.05
N ARG A 266 -16.82 -1.80 4.13
CA ARG A 266 -15.54 -1.62 3.41
C ARG A 266 -14.51 -1.02 4.35
N ILE A 267 -13.32 -1.63 4.33
CA ILE A 267 -12.08 -1.01 4.79
C ILE A 267 -11.69 0.04 3.74
N GLY A 268 -11.46 1.26 4.19
CA GLY A 268 -11.08 2.37 3.33
C GLY A 268 -9.58 2.32 3.03
N ILE A 269 -9.20 2.49 1.76
CA ILE A 269 -7.80 2.49 1.34
C ILE A 269 -7.46 3.81 0.67
N GLY A 270 -6.42 4.46 1.17
CA GLY A 270 -5.91 5.72 0.65
C GLY A 270 -4.44 5.60 0.27
N VAL A 271 -4.09 6.24 -0.84
CA VAL A 271 -2.74 6.20 -1.41
C VAL A 271 -2.33 7.61 -1.78
N ASN A 272 -1.11 8.00 -1.46
CA ASN A 272 -0.49 9.19 -2.01
C ASN A 272 1.04 9.13 -1.91
N HIS A 273 1.74 9.61 -2.94
CA HIS A 273 3.20 9.63 -2.97
C HIS A 273 3.77 11.03 -2.69
N GLY A 274 3.21 12.11 -3.23
CA GLY A 274 3.70 13.47 -2.98
C GLY A 274 4.93 13.89 -3.79
N TRP A 275 5.36 13.09 -4.77
CA TRP A 275 6.42 13.48 -5.70
C TRP A 275 5.82 14.27 -6.86
N CYS A 276 6.50 15.34 -7.28
CA CYS A 276 6.04 16.20 -8.37
C CYS A 276 6.97 16.03 -9.58
N ALA A 277 6.40 16.07 -10.78
CA ALA A 277 7.18 16.01 -12.03
C ALA A 277 8.15 17.19 -12.14
N ALA A 278 9.40 16.89 -12.49
CA ALA A 278 10.50 17.87 -12.57
C ALA A 278 11.16 17.94 -13.96
N SER A 279 10.91 16.96 -14.83
CA SER A 279 11.47 16.90 -16.19
C SER A 279 10.41 16.89 -17.29
N ALA A 280 10.87 17.10 -18.52
CA ALA A 280 10.14 16.70 -19.72
C ALA A 280 9.91 15.16 -19.70
N PRO A 281 8.84 14.66 -20.35
CA PRO A 281 8.62 13.22 -20.46
C PRO A 281 9.66 12.57 -21.40
N GLY A 282 10.05 11.34 -21.07
CA GLY A 282 10.76 10.42 -21.96
C GLY A 282 9.96 9.12 -22.13
N THR A 283 10.28 8.32 -23.14
CA THR A 283 9.62 7.03 -23.41
C THR A 283 10.56 5.88 -23.08
N VAL A 284 10.10 4.92 -22.28
CA VAL A 284 10.87 3.70 -21.99
C VAL A 284 10.92 2.85 -23.25
N THR A 285 12.10 2.67 -23.85
CA THR A 285 12.25 1.89 -25.09
C THR A 285 12.86 0.50 -24.86
N ALA A 286 13.56 0.28 -23.75
CA ALA A 286 14.01 -1.05 -23.35
C ALA A 286 14.06 -1.20 -21.82
N ALA A 287 13.54 -2.31 -21.31
CA ALA A 287 13.62 -2.71 -19.91
C ALA A 287 13.48 -4.24 -19.79
N GLU A 288 14.10 -4.82 -18.77
CA GLU A 288 14.01 -6.26 -18.46
C GLU A 288 13.93 -6.45 -16.94
N GLY A 289 12.79 -6.96 -16.46
CA GLY A 289 12.50 -7.00 -15.02
C GLY A 289 12.64 -5.61 -14.38
N GLY A 290 13.34 -5.53 -13.24
CA GLY A 290 13.66 -4.25 -12.58
C GLY A 290 14.75 -3.42 -13.28
N ARG A 291 15.37 -3.90 -14.36
CA ARG A 291 16.45 -3.16 -15.05
C ARG A 291 15.88 -2.30 -16.17
N LEU A 292 15.92 -0.99 -15.98
CA LEU A 292 15.60 0.02 -16.98
C LEU A 292 16.82 0.25 -17.88
N ILE A 293 16.75 -0.21 -19.12
CA ILE A 293 17.90 -0.25 -20.04
C ILE A 293 17.99 1.05 -20.84
N ALA A 294 16.88 1.48 -21.44
CA ALA A 294 16.87 2.65 -22.34
C ALA A 294 15.60 3.51 -22.20
N ILE A 295 15.81 4.82 -22.32
CA ILE A 295 14.78 5.84 -22.50
C ILE A 295 15.10 6.61 -23.78
N ASP A 296 14.12 6.78 -24.67
CA ASP A 296 14.25 7.45 -25.97
C ASP A 296 15.44 6.90 -26.80
N ASP A 297 15.56 5.57 -26.84
CA ASP A 297 16.63 4.83 -27.55
C ASP A 297 18.06 5.18 -27.13
N ARG A 298 18.22 5.72 -25.92
CA ARG A 298 19.51 6.00 -25.28
C ARG A 298 19.61 5.27 -23.94
N PRO A 299 20.83 4.95 -23.46
CA PRO A 299 21.00 4.38 -22.12
C PRO A 299 20.26 5.20 -21.07
N ALA A 300 19.55 4.54 -20.15
CA ALA A 300 18.63 5.19 -19.22
C ALA A 300 19.27 6.34 -18.42
N ILE A 301 20.55 6.22 -18.05
CA ILE A 301 21.29 7.27 -17.36
C ILE A 301 21.34 8.61 -18.12
N ARG A 302 21.29 8.59 -19.46
CA ARG A 302 21.30 9.82 -20.27
C ARG A 302 20.11 10.73 -19.97
N PHE A 303 18.96 10.15 -19.62
CA PHE A 303 17.78 10.90 -19.20
C PHE A 303 18.03 11.73 -17.93
N TYR A 304 18.81 11.17 -17.00
CA TYR A 304 19.22 11.84 -15.76
C TYR A 304 20.35 12.83 -15.97
N GLU A 305 21.33 12.50 -16.81
CA GLU A 305 22.42 13.41 -17.16
C GLU A 305 21.90 14.67 -17.84
N ASP A 306 20.97 14.56 -18.79
CA ASP A 306 20.34 15.71 -19.45
C ASP A 306 19.64 16.61 -18.40
N TYR A 307 18.92 15.99 -17.46
CA TYR A 307 18.22 16.70 -16.39
C TYR A 307 19.16 17.37 -15.38
N ALA A 308 20.27 16.71 -15.04
CA ALA A 308 21.30 17.20 -14.14
C ALA A 308 22.10 18.35 -14.78
N ALA A 309 22.51 18.20 -16.05
CA ALA A 309 23.25 19.19 -16.80
C ALA A 309 22.46 20.49 -16.97
N ALA A 310 21.14 20.40 -17.20
CA ALA A 310 20.24 21.55 -17.22
C ALA A 310 20.19 22.33 -15.88
N ARG A 311 20.68 21.73 -14.79
CA ARG A 311 20.81 22.33 -13.45
C ARG A 311 22.26 22.61 -13.06
N GLY A 312 23.20 22.49 -13.99
CA GLY A 312 24.63 22.70 -13.74
C GLY A 312 25.29 21.61 -12.90
N ILE A 313 24.70 20.41 -12.86
CA ILE A 313 25.21 19.26 -12.12
C ILE A 313 25.78 18.26 -13.12
N GLU A 314 27.04 17.88 -12.95
CA GLU A 314 27.67 16.78 -13.68
C GLU A 314 27.51 15.47 -12.90
N LEU A 315 26.99 14.43 -13.56
CA LEU A 315 26.89 13.10 -12.95
C LEU A 315 28.19 12.32 -13.14
N THR A 316 28.75 11.87 -12.04
CA THR A 316 29.98 11.06 -11.98
C THR A 316 29.66 9.68 -11.40
N PRO A 317 30.55 8.68 -11.55
CA PRO A 317 30.37 7.38 -10.90
C PRO A 317 30.13 7.47 -9.38
N GLU A 318 30.69 8.48 -8.72
CA GLU A 318 30.60 8.69 -7.27
C GLU A 318 29.25 9.27 -6.83
N ASN A 319 28.59 10.08 -7.67
CA ASN A 319 27.35 10.77 -7.29
C ASN A 319 26.09 10.21 -7.98
N ARG A 320 26.23 9.47 -9.10
CA ARG A 320 25.11 9.07 -9.96
C ARG A 320 24.05 8.25 -9.23
N ASN A 321 24.47 7.36 -8.32
CA ASN A 321 23.54 6.53 -7.53
C ASN A 321 22.71 7.41 -6.58
N GLN A 322 23.36 8.31 -5.84
CA GLN A 322 22.66 9.24 -4.96
C GLN A 322 21.72 10.17 -5.73
N PHE A 323 22.13 10.58 -6.94
CA PHE A 323 21.33 11.44 -7.78
C PHE A 323 20.04 10.75 -8.23
N VAL A 324 20.11 9.56 -8.82
CA VAL A 324 18.91 8.82 -9.25
C VAL A 324 18.04 8.37 -8.07
N PHE A 325 18.63 8.15 -6.90
CA PHE A 325 17.88 7.81 -5.70
C PHE A 325 17.02 8.96 -5.17
N THR A 326 17.51 10.21 -5.31
CA THR A 326 16.78 11.41 -4.85
C THR A 326 15.93 12.05 -5.94
N HIS A 327 16.11 11.61 -7.19
CA HIS A 327 15.36 12.03 -8.36
C HIS A 327 14.72 10.79 -8.95
N GLU A 328 13.54 10.43 -8.47
CA GLU A 328 12.94 9.15 -8.82
C GLU A 328 12.24 9.20 -10.17
N LEU A 329 11.74 8.04 -10.63
CA LEU A 329 11.07 7.93 -11.93
C LEU A 329 9.56 7.80 -11.74
N GLY A 330 8.79 8.76 -12.26
CA GLY A 330 7.33 8.72 -12.29
C GLY A 330 6.82 8.17 -13.62
N ILE A 331 6.18 7.01 -13.61
CA ILE A 331 5.43 6.47 -14.74
C ILE A 331 4.15 7.30 -14.90
N VAL A 332 3.93 7.84 -16.10
CA VAL A 332 2.75 8.65 -16.41
C VAL A 332 1.56 7.73 -16.70
N LEU A 333 0.57 7.76 -15.82
CA LEU A 333 -0.70 7.06 -15.97
C LEU A 333 -1.75 7.95 -16.66
N MET A 334 -2.96 7.44 -16.80
CA MET A 334 -4.10 8.21 -17.29
C MET A 334 -4.31 9.47 -16.43
N ASN A 335 -4.81 10.55 -17.06
CA ASN A 335 -5.04 11.85 -16.40
C ASN A 335 -3.79 12.51 -15.78
N ASN A 336 -2.58 12.16 -16.24
CA ASN A 336 -1.30 12.65 -15.71
C ASN A 336 -1.03 12.28 -14.24
N GLU A 337 -1.71 11.27 -13.69
CA GLU A 337 -1.32 10.67 -12.41
C GLU A 337 0.06 10.02 -12.57
N LEU A 338 0.87 10.04 -11.51
CA LEU A 338 2.22 9.49 -11.52
C LEU A 338 2.29 8.27 -10.61
N LYS A 339 2.87 7.19 -11.13
CA LYS A 339 3.24 6.02 -10.35
C LYS A 339 4.74 5.97 -10.20
N VAL A 340 5.23 6.14 -8.98
CA VAL A 340 6.65 6.30 -8.72
C VAL A 340 7.37 4.96 -8.70
N ARG A 341 8.62 4.99 -9.18
CA ARG A 341 9.58 3.89 -9.22
C ARG A 341 10.89 4.40 -8.63
N ALA A 342 11.39 3.69 -7.64
CA ALA A 342 12.63 4.02 -6.95
C ALA A 342 13.83 3.44 -7.72
N PRO A 343 14.72 4.27 -8.30
CA PRO A 343 16.01 3.84 -8.79
C PRO A 343 16.92 3.49 -7.62
N LEU A 344 17.62 2.35 -7.70
CA LEU A 344 18.49 1.84 -6.64
C LEU A 344 19.97 1.95 -7.00
N SER A 345 20.33 1.74 -8.27
CA SER A 345 21.73 1.84 -8.72
C SER A 345 21.83 2.06 -10.22
N VAL A 346 22.95 2.65 -10.64
CA VAL A 346 23.35 2.81 -12.04
C VAL A 346 24.45 1.81 -12.38
N ASN A 347 24.21 1.00 -13.41
CA ASN A 347 25.17 0.05 -13.94
C ASN A 347 26.20 0.73 -14.86
N ASP A 348 27.31 0.05 -15.16
CA ASP A 348 28.39 0.60 -15.98
C ASP A 348 27.99 0.84 -17.44
N ASP A 349 27.02 0.08 -17.96
CA ASP A 349 26.45 0.28 -19.28
C ASP A 349 25.43 1.43 -19.34
N GLY A 350 25.18 2.11 -18.21
CA GLY A 350 24.22 3.21 -18.11
C GLY A 350 22.76 2.78 -17.93
N SER A 351 22.49 1.48 -17.78
CA SER A 351 21.18 1.00 -17.33
C SER A 351 20.98 1.26 -15.84
N ILE A 352 19.73 1.32 -15.39
CA ILE A 352 19.35 1.65 -14.02
C ILE A 352 18.58 0.49 -13.42
N ASN A 353 18.99 0.01 -12.26
CA ASN A 353 18.22 -0.97 -11.50
C ASN A 353 17.17 -0.22 -10.68
N CYS A 354 15.90 -0.54 -10.88
CA CYS A 354 14.77 -0.03 -10.11
C CYS A 354 14.27 -1.10 -9.13
N ALA A 355 13.57 -0.69 -8.08
CA ALA A 355 13.00 -1.60 -7.09
C ALA A 355 11.96 -2.59 -7.68
N THR A 356 11.28 -2.20 -8.76
CA THR A 356 10.34 -3.05 -9.52
C THR A 356 10.32 -2.61 -10.99
N GLU A 357 9.62 -3.34 -11.84
CA GLU A 357 9.54 -3.12 -13.28
C GLU A 357 9.08 -1.70 -13.66
N VAL A 358 9.69 -1.20 -14.73
CA VAL A 358 9.21 -0.04 -15.50
C VAL A 358 8.77 -0.55 -16.88
N PRO A 359 7.48 -0.52 -17.21
CA PRO A 359 7.00 -1.16 -18.45
C PRO A 359 7.51 -0.45 -19.72
N VAL A 360 7.95 -1.23 -20.70
CA VAL A 360 8.34 -0.73 -22.04
C VAL A 360 7.14 -0.07 -22.72
N GLY A 361 7.39 1.05 -23.40
CA GLY A 361 6.38 1.87 -24.09
C GLY A 361 5.66 2.87 -23.20
N GLN A 362 5.92 2.89 -21.89
CA GLN A 362 5.36 3.90 -20.99
C GLN A 362 6.12 5.22 -21.07
N GLN A 363 5.39 6.32 -20.88
CA GLN A 363 6.01 7.62 -20.63
C GLN A 363 6.45 7.72 -19.17
N VAL A 364 7.61 8.33 -18.96
CA VAL A 364 8.20 8.55 -17.65
C VAL A 364 8.68 9.99 -17.49
N ARG A 365 8.70 10.48 -16.26
CA ARG A 365 9.30 11.76 -15.88
C ARG A 365 10.20 11.58 -14.67
N ILE A 366 11.26 12.37 -14.57
CA ILE A 366 11.95 12.53 -13.29
C ILE A 366 11.01 13.27 -12.34
N VAL A 367 10.89 12.75 -11.13
CA VAL A 367 10.07 13.30 -10.08
C VAL A 367 10.91 13.60 -8.85
N VAL A 368 10.53 14.63 -8.11
CA VAL A 368 11.19 15.04 -6.87
C VAL A 368 10.18 15.25 -5.77
N GLY A 369 10.55 14.92 -4.53
CA GLY A 369 9.78 15.20 -3.33
C GLY A 369 10.53 16.22 -2.47
N ASP A 370 9.78 17.07 -1.77
CA ASP A 370 10.31 17.86 -0.66
C ASP A 370 9.62 17.47 0.65
N HIS A 371 10.22 17.84 1.78
CA HIS A 371 9.74 17.44 3.10
C HIS A 371 8.28 17.82 3.37
N ASP A 372 7.85 19.01 2.96
CA ASP A 372 6.50 19.50 3.26
C ASP A 372 5.46 18.83 2.35
N VAL A 373 5.81 18.56 1.09
CA VAL A 373 4.94 17.82 0.17
C VAL A 373 4.81 16.35 0.60
N ILE A 374 5.87 15.73 1.12
CA ILE A 374 5.81 14.36 1.66
C ILE A 374 4.83 14.30 2.83
N VAL A 375 4.95 15.20 3.81
CA VAL A 375 4.02 15.26 4.96
C VAL A 375 2.58 15.56 4.51
N ALA A 376 2.39 16.44 3.52
CA ALA A 376 1.07 16.71 2.96
C ALA A 376 0.47 15.49 2.22
N ALA A 377 1.31 14.69 1.56
CA ALA A 377 0.91 13.44 0.92
C ALA A 377 0.46 12.40 1.94
N ALA A 378 1.17 12.27 3.07
CA ALA A 378 0.74 11.40 4.17
C ALA A 378 -0.67 11.78 4.69
N LYS A 379 -0.89 13.07 4.93
CA LYS A 379 -2.23 13.59 5.28
C LYS A 379 -3.28 13.27 4.20
N THR A 380 -2.92 13.43 2.93
CA THR A 380 -3.82 13.14 1.79
C THR A 380 -4.15 11.66 1.69
N ALA A 381 -3.18 10.76 1.89
CA ALA A 381 -3.41 9.33 1.93
C ALA A 381 -4.40 8.95 3.05
N ALA A 382 -4.24 9.52 4.25
CA ALA A 382 -5.20 9.31 5.34
C ALA A 382 -6.60 9.88 5.01
N LEU A 383 -6.68 11.07 4.42
CA LEU A 383 -7.96 11.68 4.00
C LEU A 383 -8.67 10.82 2.96
N ASN A 384 -7.94 10.29 1.98
CA ASN A 384 -8.47 9.39 0.97
C ASN A 384 -9.03 8.11 1.62
N ALA A 385 -8.27 7.51 2.55
CA ALA A 385 -8.69 6.29 3.24
C ALA A 385 -9.94 6.50 4.11
N VAL A 386 -10.00 7.60 4.88
CA VAL A 386 -11.17 7.96 5.69
C VAL A 386 -12.37 8.31 4.80
N GLY A 387 -12.14 9.01 3.69
CA GLY A 387 -13.18 9.31 2.70
C GLY A 387 -13.81 8.06 2.10
N ASP A 388 -13.00 7.03 1.84
CA ASP A 388 -13.42 5.73 1.30
C ASP A 388 -14.28 4.91 2.30
N LEU A 389 -14.32 5.29 3.58
CA LEU A 389 -15.27 4.70 4.55
C LEU A 389 -16.73 5.09 4.28
N GLY A 390 -16.99 6.11 3.47
CA GLY A 390 -18.35 6.54 3.14
C GLY A 390 -19.09 7.18 4.33
N GLY A 391 -18.37 7.95 5.16
CA GLY A 391 -18.93 8.70 6.30
C GLY A 391 -18.94 7.97 7.64
N ARG A 392 -18.46 6.72 7.70
CA ARG A 392 -18.21 6.00 8.96
C ARG A 392 -16.96 6.54 9.65
N ARG A 393 -16.90 6.42 10.98
CA ARG A 393 -15.71 6.82 11.74
C ARG A 393 -14.63 5.73 11.67
N PRO A 394 -13.34 6.10 11.80
CA PRO A 394 -12.27 5.12 11.96
C PRO A 394 -12.36 4.38 13.31
N ALA A 395 -12.22 3.06 13.28
CA ALA A 395 -11.91 2.20 14.43
C ALA A 395 -10.39 2.09 14.65
N GLY A 396 -9.61 2.28 13.59
CA GLY A 396 -8.16 2.26 13.62
C GLY A 396 -7.58 2.11 12.21
N ALA A 397 -6.26 2.07 12.11
CA ALA A 397 -5.56 2.00 10.83
C ALA A 397 -4.27 1.18 10.86
N ILE A 398 -3.92 0.64 9.69
CA ILE A 398 -2.59 0.10 9.38
C ILE A 398 -1.99 0.96 8.26
N VAL A 399 -0.76 1.44 8.48
CA VAL A 399 -0.02 2.30 7.55
C VAL A 399 1.20 1.55 7.01
N PHE A 400 1.32 1.54 5.68
CA PHE A 400 2.46 1.01 4.93
C PHE A 400 3.15 2.22 4.29
N ASP A 401 4.32 2.61 4.81
CA ASP A 401 4.96 3.87 4.45
C ASP A 401 6.38 3.63 3.95
N CYS A 402 6.72 4.10 2.75
CA CYS A 402 8.01 3.76 2.16
C CYS A 402 9.20 4.24 2.99
N VAL A 403 10.22 3.39 3.15
CA VAL A 403 11.48 3.76 3.80
C VAL A 403 12.15 4.97 3.14
N ALA A 404 11.95 5.18 1.83
CA ALA A 404 12.44 6.36 1.11
C ALA A 404 11.94 7.67 1.73
N ARG A 405 10.68 7.70 2.18
CA ARG A 405 10.06 8.88 2.80
C ARG A 405 10.70 9.19 4.15
N LYS A 406 10.89 8.17 4.99
CA LYS A 406 11.64 8.28 6.25
C LYS A 406 13.08 8.73 6.03
N MET A 407 13.78 8.21 5.03
CA MET A 407 15.16 8.63 4.73
C MET A 407 15.25 10.08 4.27
N VAL A 408 14.30 10.55 3.45
CA VAL A 408 14.22 11.96 3.06
C VAL A 408 13.90 12.84 4.28
N LEU A 409 12.93 12.44 5.12
CA LEU A 409 12.50 13.24 6.26
C LEU A 409 13.49 13.25 7.43
N GLY A 410 14.29 12.19 7.61
CA GLY A 410 15.22 12.03 8.73
C GLY A 410 14.51 12.18 10.08
N ASP A 411 15.06 13.03 10.95
CA ASP A 411 14.47 13.36 12.26
C ASP A 411 13.06 13.98 12.14
N GLY A 412 12.70 14.48 10.96
CA GLY A 412 11.37 15.02 10.65
C GLY A 412 10.28 13.97 10.44
N PHE A 413 10.61 12.66 10.40
CA PHE A 413 9.64 11.59 10.13
C PHE A 413 8.45 11.58 11.10
N ARG A 414 8.65 12.05 12.35
CA ARG A 414 7.54 12.22 13.30
C ARG A 414 6.39 13.08 12.74
N ARG A 415 6.69 14.11 11.96
CA ARG A 415 5.67 14.99 11.34
C ARG A 415 4.75 14.25 10.39
N GLU A 416 5.27 13.23 9.71
CA GLU A 416 4.49 12.38 8.81
C GLU A 416 3.55 11.46 9.61
N VAL A 417 4.03 10.86 10.69
CA VAL A 417 3.19 10.07 11.60
C VAL A 417 2.09 10.92 12.23
N ASP A 418 2.40 12.15 12.65
CA ASP A 418 1.43 13.11 13.16
C ASP A 418 0.35 13.45 12.11
N ALA A 419 0.75 13.59 10.84
CA ALA A 419 -0.18 13.87 9.75
C ALA A 419 -1.19 12.74 9.51
N PHE A 420 -0.79 11.47 9.68
CA PHE A 420 -1.72 10.35 9.68
C PHE A 420 -2.65 10.40 10.90
N ARG A 421 -2.09 10.56 12.10
CA ARG A 421 -2.83 10.57 13.38
C ARG A 421 -3.92 11.64 13.40
N ASP A 422 -3.59 12.85 12.96
CA ASP A 422 -4.49 14.01 12.98
C ASP A 422 -5.78 13.79 12.15
N VAL A 423 -5.71 12.95 11.11
CA VAL A 423 -6.85 12.60 10.25
C VAL A 423 -7.58 11.37 10.76
N ILE A 424 -6.84 10.33 11.16
CA ILE A 424 -7.43 9.02 11.54
C ILE A 424 -8.15 9.11 12.89
N GLN A 425 -7.58 9.84 13.86
CA GLN A 425 -8.15 10.03 15.20
C GLN A 425 -8.61 8.72 15.89
N ALA A 426 -7.87 7.64 15.66
CA ALA A 426 -8.09 6.28 16.19
C ALA A 426 -6.73 5.56 16.30
N PRO A 427 -6.64 4.39 16.99
CA PRO A 427 -5.41 3.61 17.05
C PRO A 427 -4.82 3.36 15.67
N LEU A 428 -3.52 3.63 15.51
CA LEU A 428 -2.83 3.36 14.26
C LEU A 428 -1.51 2.64 14.54
N VAL A 429 -1.17 1.72 13.65
CA VAL A 429 0.12 1.04 13.59
C VAL A 429 0.68 1.21 12.19
N GLY A 430 1.99 1.21 12.05
CA GLY A 430 2.61 1.16 10.74
C GLY A 430 4.08 0.82 10.79
N PHE A 431 4.68 0.70 9.61
CA PHE A 431 6.10 0.43 9.46
C PHE A 431 6.65 0.99 8.16
N ASN A 432 7.98 1.09 8.12
CA ASN A 432 8.70 1.51 6.94
C ASN A 432 8.99 0.34 6.00
N THR A 433 8.42 0.39 4.79
CA THR A 433 8.40 -0.66 3.77
C THR A 433 9.46 -0.47 2.68
N TYR A 434 9.80 -1.54 1.95
CA TYR A 434 10.58 -1.46 0.69
C TYR A 434 9.71 -1.32 -0.57
N GLY A 435 8.40 -1.35 -0.40
CA GLY A 435 7.41 -1.10 -1.43
C GLY A 435 6.03 -1.20 -0.83
N GLU A 436 5.08 -0.47 -1.41
CA GLU A 436 3.74 -0.34 -0.86
C GLU A 436 2.73 -0.99 -1.80
N ILE A 437 1.74 -1.67 -1.24
CA ILE A 437 0.76 -2.40 -2.02
C ILE A 437 -0.58 -1.73 -1.81
N ALA A 438 -1.19 -1.26 -2.89
CA ALA A 438 -2.56 -0.77 -2.91
C ALA A 438 -3.17 -1.01 -4.29
N ARG A 439 -4.17 -1.90 -4.34
CA ARG A 439 -4.98 -2.17 -5.52
C ARG A 439 -6.44 -2.15 -5.11
N VAL A 440 -7.10 -1.03 -5.35
CA VAL A 440 -8.55 -0.89 -5.14
C VAL A 440 -9.33 -1.16 -6.43
N ARG A 441 -10.65 -1.30 -6.33
CA ARG A 441 -11.52 -1.65 -7.45
C ARG A 441 -11.33 -0.67 -8.63
N GLY A 442 -11.04 -1.22 -9.81
CA GLY A 442 -10.84 -0.45 -11.04
C GLY A 442 -9.39 -0.05 -11.31
N GLN A 443 -8.47 -0.28 -10.36
CA GLN A 443 -7.04 -0.14 -10.62
C GLN A 443 -6.48 -1.40 -11.27
N LEU A 444 -5.56 -1.19 -12.23
CA LEU A 444 -4.93 -2.25 -13.03
C LEU A 444 -3.50 -2.56 -12.58
N SER A 445 -3.00 -1.87 -11.56
CA SER A 445 -1.65 -2.01 -11.03
C SER A 445 -1.71 -1.69 -9.53
N GLY A 446 -0.83 -2.27 -8.73
CA GLY A 446 -0.94 -2.18 -7.27
C GLY A 446 0.34 -2.13 -6.47
N PHE A 447 1.53 -2.23 -7.10
CA PHE A 447 2.80 -2.09 -6.39
C PHE A 447 3.41 -0.69 -6.58
N HIS A 448 3.67 0.01 -5.49
CA HIS A 448 4.12 1.40 -5.46
C HIS A 448 5.49 1.49 -4.78
N ASN A 449 6.25 2.52 -5.13
CA ASN A 449 7.44 2.92 -4.38
C ASN A 449 7.22 4.35 -3.88
N THR A 450 7.90 4.71 -2.80
CA THR A 450 7.97 6.08 -2.31
C THR A 450 6.60 6.67 -2.00
N THR A 451 5.69 5.78 -1.57
CA THR A 451 4.28 6.05 -1.39
C THR A 451 3.89 5.79 0.07
N ALA A 452 2.82 6.44 0.51
CA ALA A 452 2.11 6.08 1.73
C ALA A 452 0.79 5.39 1.35
N VAL A 453 0.57 4.18 1.87
CA VAL A 453 -0.70 3.46 1.79
C VAL A 453 -1.30 3.36 3.19
N VAL A 454 -2.53 3.82 3.33
CA VAL A 454 -3.28 3.81 4.59
C VAL A 454 -4.52 2.95 4.43
N ALA A 455 -4.65 1.93 5.27
CA ALA A 455 -5.87 1.13 5.38
C ALA A 455 -6.58 1.48 6.68
N VAL A 456 -7.80 2.00 6.59
CA VAL A 456 -8.62 2.41 7.75
C VAL A 456 -9.80 1.48 7.90
N PHE A 457 -9.99 0.99 9.12
CA PHE A 457 -11.09 0.09 9.49
C PHE A 457 -12.25 0.92 10.03
N PRO A 458 -13.50 0.68 9.62
CA PRO A 458 -14.66 1.44 10.11
C PRO A 458 -15.15 0.97 11.49
N SER A 459 -15.54 1.93 12.33
CA SER A 459 -16.13 1.73 13.67
C SER A 459 -17.53 1.14 13.68
#